data_AF-R6TQ97-F1
#
_entry.id   AF-R6TQ97-F1
#
_cell.length_a   1.000
_cell.length_b   1.000
_cell.length_c   1.000
_cell.angle_alpha   90.00
_cell.angle_beta   90.00
_cell.angle_gamma   90.00
#
_symmetry.space_group_name_H-M   'P 1'
#
loop_
_entity.id
_entity.type
_entity.pdbx_description
1 polymer ?
#
loop_
_entity_poly.entity_id
_entity_poly.type
_entity_poly.pdbx_seq_one_letter_code
_entity_poly.pdbx_strand_id
1 'polypeptide(L)'
;MEQHDYAVELPQEPPEGLIPWLQGQGKLREHVIWYKATWVCDPLTGQRKRMAELRCSACGETMYAERIPNPGHTFGYFDPGSGHPVSDGNHVRCPMCGCEAEALHIGRGRGGHWGKEYWPLTITRIGDKLALVGWCVGKYIFCEGRESISCRQYEAYVVEEHKVVRLMGYLKCLSAISFFGHWEQRKICLDNWGEADLIYPWDPELLVGSTAENSKLDLYMKAAEEPYPVTYLRLWQRHRNLENLVVQGCGALVGEMIRAESYRYSYERAKGIPKLPEVCWKERRPARMLGLTGQEFRFCREMHWTTEELSFYRLCREKGVKLRLPEDLEECEAAGIHWCQRIVEKEKAPLMRAVRYLQRQRALDKRADGSILEDYWRIARGEGYDLTDEHVRFPKALMRAHDRVAEERRVREEARRAKDLAEKNRRLRDAFAARLNVLAPLAWNHEGILIRPCAAPEELDTEGKTLHHCVATYKEKHAGGNAAIFFIRRATEPDKPWYTLELKLDDFTVLQNRGKCNCNRTKAVEAFEAAWLEHIRPMRQQKKKGKGAA
;
A
#
# COMPACT_ATOMS: atom_id res chain seq x y z
N MET A 1 -1.14 -12.22 -46.35
CA MET A 1 -1.12 -13.59 -45.80
C MET A 1 -2.30 -13.69 -44.86
N GLU A 2 -3.31 -14.48 -45.23
CA GLU A 2 -4.38 -14.83 -44.30
C GLU A 2 -3.76 -15.53 -43.09
N GLN A 3 -4.17 -15.09 -41.90
CA GLN A 3 -3.73 -15.71 -40.66
C GLN A 3 -4.48 -17.05 -40.56
N HIS A 4 -3.75 -18.16 -40.48
CA HIS A 4 -4.33 -19.47 -40.21
C HIS A 4 -5.22 -19.40 -38.97
N ASP A 5 -6.42 -19.96 -39.04
CA ASP A 5 -7.39 -19.92 -37.95
C ASP A 5 -7.35 -21.24 -37.18
N TYR A 6 -6.79 -21.19 -35.97
CA TYR A 6 -6.65 -22.37 -35.12
C TYR A 6 -7.90 -22.68 -34.28
N ALA A 7 -8.98 -21.89 -34.38
CA ALA A 7 -10.16 -22.04 -33.52
C ALA A 7 -10.79 -23.44 -33.58
N VAL A 8 -10.77 -24.06 -34.78
CA VAL A 8 -11.34 -25.39 -35.03
C VAL A 8 -10.35 -26.53 -34.76
N GLU A 9 -9.04 -26.27 -34.78
CA GLU A 9 -7.98 -27.27 -34.55
C GLU A 9 -7.64 -27.41 -33.05
N LEU A 10 -7.82 -26.31 -32.31
CA LEU A 10 -8.39 -26.28 -30.98
C LEU A 10 -8.98 -27.55 -30.33
N PRO A 11 -8.42 -28.16 -29.26
CA PRO A 11 -9.24 -28.99 -28.38
C PRO A 11 -10.44 -28.18 -27.87
N GLN A 12 -11.64 -28.71 -28.11
CA GLN A 12 -12.88 -28.06 -27.66
C GLN A 12 -13.25 -28.49 -26.22
N GLU A 13 -12.76 -29.65 -25.80
CA GLU A 13 -12.97 -30.22 -24.48
C GLU A 13 -11.63 -30.42 -23.74
N PRO A 14 -11.62 -30.34 -22.41
CA PRO A 14 -10.42 -30.60 -21.62
C PRO A 14 -9.93 -32.04 -21.79
N PRO A 15 -8.64 -32.32 -21.56
CA PRO A 15 -8.13 -33.68 -21.60
C PRO A 15 -8.84 -34.56 -20.56
N GLU A 16 -9.06 -35.83 -20.92
CA GLU A 16 -9.58 -36.84 -20.01
C GLU A 16 -8.69 -36.91 -18.75
N GLY A 17 -9.33 -36.97 -17.58
CA GLY A 17 -8.61 -37.03 -16.30
C GLY A 17 -8.26 -35.68 -15.67
N LEU A 18 -8.47 -34.54 -16.35
CA LEU A 18 -8.17 -33.21 -15.77
C LEU A 18 -8.91 -32.95 -14.45
N ILE A 19 -10.21 -33.24 -14.40
CA ILE A 19 -11.04 -33.03 -13.21
C ILE A 19 -10.60 -33.96 -12.06
N PRO A 20 -10.48 -35.29 -12.26
CA PRO A 20 -9.92 -36.19 -11.25
C PRO A 20 -8.53 -35.77 -10.75
N TRP A 21 -7.66 -35.27 -11.65
CA TRP A 21 -6.33 -34.80 -11.29
C TRP A 21 -6.39 -33.55 -10.39
N LEU A 22 -7.21 -32.56 -10.73
CA LEU A 22 -7.43 -31.37 -9.88
C LEU A 22 -7.97 -31.77 -8.50
N GLN A 23 -8.90 -32.72 -8.46
CA GLN A 23 -9.39 -33.29 -7.22
C GLN A 23 -8.26 -33.98 -6.44
N GLY A 24 -7.37 -34.71 -7.09
CA GLY A 24 -6.18 -35.30 -6.47
C GLY A 24 -5.26 -34.26 -5.82
N GLN A 25 -5.16 -33.06 -6.39
CA GLN A 25 -4.41 -31.91 -5.85
C GLN A 25 -5.15 -31.15 -4.73
N GLY A 26 -6.29 -31.68 -4.24
CA GLY A 26 -7.09 -31.04 -3.21
C GLY A 26 -7.96 -29.87 -3.69
N LYS A 27 -8.00 -29.60 -5.00
CA LYS A 27 -8.86 -28.55 -5.59
C LYS A 27 -10.24 -29.14 -5.93
N LEU A 28 -11.29 -28.32 -6.07
CA LEU A 28 -12.69 -28.74 -6.31
C LEU A 28 -13.28 -29.62 -5.18
N ARG A 29 -12.66 -29.64 -4.00
CA ARG A 29 -13.12 -30.40 -2.81
C ARG A 29 -13.80 -29.51 -1.78
N GLU A 30 -14.02 -28.25 -2.10
CA GLU A 30 -14.67 -27.32 -1.19
C GLU A 30 -16.11 -27.73 -0.93
N HIS A 31 -16.49 -27.56 0.32
CA HIS A 31 -17.85 -27.73 0.80
C HIS A 31 -18.28 -26.45 1.50
N VAL A 32 -19.57 -26.20 1.45
CA VAL A 32 -20.22 -25.07 2.12
C VAL A 32 -21.35 -25.55 3.01
N ILE A 33 -21.58 -24.82 4.09
CA ILE A 33 -22.79 -24.90 4.91
C ILE A 33 -23.63 -23.66 4.61
N TRP A 34 -24.71 -23.85 3.87
CA TRP A 34 -25.66 -22.79 3.61
C TRP A 34 -26.51 -22.56 4.84
N TYR A 35 -26.61 -21.30 5.28
CA TYR A 35 -27.46 -20.97 6.42
C TYR A 35 -28.43 -19.84 6.15
N LYS A 36 -29.64 -19.96 6.71
CA LYS A 36 -30.72 -18.96 6.61
C LYS A 36 -31.56 -18.90 7.88
N ALA A 37 -32.22 -17.77 8.10
CA ALA A 37 -33.20 -17.65 9.17
C ALA A 37 -34.44 -18.50 8.87
N THR A 38 -34.90 -19.27 9.85
CA THR A 38 -36.14 -20.05 9.76
C THR A 38 -36.90 -20.02 11.08
N TRP A 39 -38.14 -20.50 11.05
CA TRP A 39 -38.96 -20.74 12.23
C TRP A 39 -39.19 -22.23 12.39
N VAL A 40 -38.71 -22.78 13.50
CA VAL A 40 -38.92 -24.19 13.85
C VAL A 40 -39.95 -24.26 14.96
N CYS A 41 -40.91 -25.18 14.84
CA CYS A 41 -41.84 -25.49 15.91
C CYS A 41 -41.16 -26.50 16.85
N ASP A 42 -41.08 -26.15 18.13
CA ASP A 42 -40.60 -27.06 19.15
C ASP A 42 -41.61 -28.20 19.32
N PRO A 43 -41.25 -29.46 19.05
CA PRO A 43 -42.17 -30.59 19.12
C PRO A 43 -42.67 -30.88 20.54
N LEU A 44 -41.98 -30.41 21.59
CA LEU A 44 -42.36 -30.62 22.99
C LEU A 44 -43.28 -29.51 23.52
N THR A 45 -43.07 -28.26 23.09
CA THR A 45 -43.79 -27.09 23.63
C THR A 45 -44.82 -26.49 22.65
N GLY A 46 -44.77 -26.87 21.37
CA GLY A 46 -45.59 -26.29 20.30
C GLY A 46 -45.23 -24.84 19.95
N GLN A 47 -44.26 -24.23 20.66
CA GLN A 47 -43.88 -22.84 20.45
C GLN A 47 -42.97 -22.71 19.22
N ARG A 48 -43.12 -21.61 18.48
CA ARG A 48 -42.25 -21.30 17.33
C ARG A 48 -41.01 -20.56 17.82
N LYS A 49 -39.83 -21.13 17.59
CA LYS A 49 -38.53 -20.51 17.88
C LYS A 49 -37.86 -20.07 16.58
N ARG A 50 -37.26 -18.87 16.58
CA ARG A 50 -36.40 -18.41 15.48
C ARG A 50 -35.06 -19.14 15.56
N MET A 51 -34.71 -19.87 14.51
CA MET A 51 -33.46 -20.63 14.43
C MET A 51 -32.75 -20.35 13.10
N ALA A 52 -31.53 -20.84 12.97
CA ALA A 52 -30.82 -20.92 11.71
C ALA A 52 -30.99 -22.32 11.13
N GLU A 53 -31.54 -22.42 9.92
CA GLU A 53 -31.48 -23.64 9.12
C GLU A 53 -30.10 -23.71 8.48
N LEU A 54 -29.38 -24.79 8.71
CA LEU A 54 -28.07 -25.07 8.13
C LEU A 54 -28.21 -26.25 7.17
N ARG A 55 -27.62 -26.16 5.99
CA ARG A 55 -27.61 -27.24 5.01
C ARG A 55 -26.20 -27.51 4.54
N CYS A 56 -25.73 -28.73 4.77
CA CYS A 56 -24.42 -29.16 4.34
C CYS A 56 -24.44 -29.60 2.87
N SER A 57 -23.49 -29.11 2.08
CA SER A 57 -23.31 -29.55 0.69
C SER A 57 -22.70 -30.95 0.55
N ALA A 58 -21.87 -31.39 1.51
CA ALA A 58 -21.22 -32.71 1.45
C ALA A 58 -22.19 -33.87 1.71
N CYS A 59 -22.99 -33.81 2.78
CA CYS A 59 -23.95 -34.87 3.11
C CYS A 59 -25.38 -34.57 2.68
N GLY A 60 -25.69 -33.34 2.26
CA GLY A 60 -27.04 -32.92 1.87
C GLY A 60 -27.99 -32.67 3.05
N GLU A 61 -27.61 -33.08 4.26
CA GLU A 61 -28.44 -32.99 5.46
C GLU A 61 -28.75 -31.55 5.86
N THR A 62 -29.95 -31.37 6.38
CA THR A 62 -30.45 -30.10 6.92
C THR A 62 -30.56 -30.21 8.44
N MET A 63 -30.07 -29.20 9.15
CA MET A 63 -30.10 -29.14 10.60
C MET A 63 -30.48 -27.74 11.08
N TYR A 64 -30.80 -27.63 12.36
CA TYR A 64 -31.23 -26.37 12.96
C TYR A 64 -30.32 -25.99 14.12
N ALA A 65 -29.85 -24.74 14.12
CA ALA A 65 -28.97 -24.19 15.14
C ALA A 65 -29.56 -22.95 15.80
N GLU A 66 -29.13 -22.67 17.03
CA GLU A 66 -29.54 -21.44 17.71
C GLU A 66 -28.97 -20.23 16.98
N ARG A 67 -29.83 -19.23 16.77
CA ARG A 67 -29.41 -17.98 16.15
C ARG A 67 -28.75 -17.08 17.20
N ILE A 68 -27.70 -16.38 16.81
CA ILE A 68 -27.08 -15.35 17.66
C ILE A 68 -28.11 -14.22 17.93
N PRO A 69 -28.43 -13.89 19.20
CA PRO A 69 -29.30 -12.77 19.54
C PRO A 69 -28.57 -11.45 19.25
N ASN A 70 -29.19 -10.54 18.47
CA ASN A 70 -28.66 -9.23 18.09
C ASN A 70 -27.30 -9.22 17.38
N PRO A 71 -27.25 -9.50 16.08
CA PRO A 71 -26.11 -9.10 15.29
C PRO A 71 -26.26 -7.62 14.91
N GLY A 72 -25.33 -6.77 15.32
CA GLY A 72 -25.04 -5.60 14.49
C GLY A 72 -24.73 -6.09 13.07
N HIS A 73 -25.39 -5.53 12.05
CA HIS A 73 -25.24 -5.74 10.59
C HIS A 73 -24.97 -7.16 9.98
N THR A 74 -24.79 -8.24 10.76
CA THR A 74 -24.20 -9.51 10.29
C THR A 74 -24.87 -10.75 10.92
N PHE A 75 -25.83 -11.35 10.21
CA PHE A 75 -26.57 -12.53 10.66
C PHE A 75 -25.67 -13.77 10.84
N GLY A 76 -25.84 -14.52 11.94
CA GLY A 76 -25.04 -15.70 12.31
C GLY A 76 -25.74 -16.67 13.27
N TYR A 77 -25.10 -17.80 13.58
CA TYR A 77 -25.62 -18.90 14.41
C TYR A 77 -24.55 -19.45 15.37
N PHE A 78 -24.94 -20.19 16.40
CA PHE A 78 -24.01 -20.94 17.25
C PHE A 78 -23.76 -22.32 16.67
N ASP A 79 -22.50 -22.68 16.46
CA ASP A 79 -22.12 -24.00 15.97
C ASP A 79 -22.65 -25.10 16.90
N PRO A 80 -23.44 -26.07 16.40
CA PRO A 80 -24.05 -27.10 17.25
C PRO A 80 -23.05 -28.02 17.96
N GLY A 81 -21.84 -28.18 17.42
CA GLY A 81 -20.82 -29.06 18.02
C GLY A 81 -19.97 -28.34 19.06
N SER A 82 -19.53 -27.12 18.76
CA SER A 82 -18.57 -26.36 19.57
C SER A 82 -19.18 -25.23 20.40
N GLY A 83 -20.40 -24.79 20.09
CA GLY A 83 -21.05 -23.65 20.73
C GLY A 83 -20.45 -22.28 20.37
N HIS A 84 -19.46 -22.23 19.48
CA HIS A 84 -18.85 -20.97 19.04
C HIS A 84 -19.77 -20.20 18.07
N PRO A 85 -19.77 -18.86 18.11
CA PRO A 85 -20.52 -18.05 17.16
C PRO A 85 -19.91 -18.15 15.75
N VAL A 86 -20.76 -18.38 14.76
CA VAL A 86 -20.42 -18.53 13.34
C VAL A 86 -21.16 -17.48 12.52
N SER A 87 -20.43 -16.83 11.63
CA SER A 87 -20.93 -15.91 10.61
C SER A 87 -20.36 -16.24 9.23
N ASP A 88 -20.83 -15.51 8.22
CA ASP A 88 -20.46 -15.65 6.82
C ASP A 88 -18.94 -15.64 6.62
N GLY A 89 -18.41 -16.65 5.94
CA GLY A 89 -16.98 -16.84 5.65
C GLY A 89 -16.19 -17.61 6.73
N ASN A 90 -16.83 -18.00 7.84
CA ASN A 90 -16.15 -18.85 8.83
C ASN A 90 -16.01 -20.29 8.34
N HIS A 91 -14.87 -20.92 8.65
CA HIS A 91 -14.63 -22.34 8.40
C HIS A 91 -15.13 -23.15 9.59
N VAL A 92 -15.99 -24.13 9.32
CA VAL A 92 -16.67 -24.95 10.32
C VAL A 92 -16.61 -26.43 9.91
N ARG A 93 -16.84 -27.32 10.88
CA ARG A 93 -17.01 -28.75 10.60
C ARG A 93 -18.47 -29.10 10.66
N CYS A 94 -18.98 -29.78 9.63
CA CYS A 94 -20.36 -30.25 9.64
C CYS A 94 -20.58 -31.19 10.83
N PRO A 95 -21.55 -30.92 11.72
CA PRO A 95 -21.81 -31.80 12.86
C PRO A 95 -22.35 -33.18 12.47
N MET A 96 -22.88 -33.33 11.24
CA MET A 96 -23.47 -34.58 10.76
C MET A 96 -22.44 -35.52 10.13
N CYS A 97 -21.59 -35.01 9.25
CA CYS A 97 -20.62 -35.82 8.51
C CYS A 97 -19.16 -35.51 8.84
N GLY A 98 -18.89 -34.49 9.65
CA GLY A 98 -17.54 -34.07 10.04
C GLY A 98 -16.76 -33.33 8.95
N CYS A 99 -17.33 -33.09 7.76
CA CYS A 99 -16.61 -32.43 6.67
C CYS A 99 -16.26 -30.98 7.02
N GLU A 100 -15.08 -30.53 6.61
CA GLU A 100 -14.72 -29.11 6.68
C GLU A 100 -15.46 -28.34 5.60
N ALA A 101 -16.08 -27.22 5.97
CA ALA A 101 -16.90 -26.42 5.08
C ALA A 101 -16.89 -24.93 5.46
N GLU A 102 -17.09 -24.07 4.48
CA GLU A 102 -17.27 -22.62 4.68
C GLU A 102 -18.75 -22.29 4.96
N ALA A 103 -19.03 -21.55 6.03
CA ALA A 103 -20.39 -21.13 6.38
C ALA A 103 -20.80 -19.92 5.54
N LEU A 104 -21.91 -20.03 4.79
CA LEU A 104 -22.35 -18.98 3.87
C LEU A 104 -23.83 -18.66 4.05
N HIS A 105 -24.13 -17.37 4.19
CA HIS A 105 -25.50 -16.91 4.28
C HIS A 105 -26.15 -16.89 2.89
N ILE A 106 -27.36 -17.42 2.78
CA ILE A 106 -28.07 -17.47 1.47
C ILE A 106 -28.23 -16.10 0.80
N GLY A 107 -28.29 -15.01 1.57
CA GLY A 107 -28.45 -13.65 1.07
C GLY A 107 -27.15 -12.99 0.57
N ARG A 108 -25.99 -13.65 0.75
CA ARG A 108 -24.69 -13.15 0.29
C ARG A 108 -24.25 -13.77 -1.05
N GLY A 109 -24.83 -14.91 -1.45
CA GLY A 109 -24.56 -15.53 -2.75
C GLY A 109 -25.11 -14.69 -3.90
N ARG A 110 -24.26 -14.20 -4.81
CA ARG A 110 -24.71 -13.57 -6.06
C ARG A 110 -25.46 -14.62 -6.90
N GLY A 111 -26.78 -14.54 -6.97
CA GLY A 111 -27.58 -15.52 -7.70
C GLY A 111 -27.66 -16.91 -7.04
N GLY A 112 -27.58 -16.99 -5.70
CA GLY A 112 -27.94 -18.19 -4.94
C GLY A 112 -26.92 -19.34 -4.94
N HIS A 113 -25.66 -19.08 -5.31
CA HIS A 113 -24.61 -20.08 -5.29
C HIS A 113 -23.27 -19.52 -4.81
N TRP A 114 -22.39 -20.42 -4.37
CA TRP A 114 -20.97 -20.17 -4.10
C TRP A 114 -20.16 -20.82 -5.21
N GLY A 115 -19.07 -20.20 -5.62
CA GLY A 115 -18.24 -20.69 -6.70
C GLY A 115 -16.77 -20.42 -6.47
N LYS A 116 -15.93 -21.41 -6.78
CA LYS A 116 -14.47 -21.26 -6.80
C LYS A 116 -13.93 -21.80 -8.11
N GLU A 117 -13.08 -21.00 -8.73
CA GLU A 117 -12.54 -21.26 -10.06
C GLU A 117 -11.02 -21.51 -9.99
N TYR A 118 -10.54 -22.34 -10.91
CA TYR A 118 -9.13 -22.66 -11.11
C TYR A 118 -8.80 -22.59 -12.59
N TRP A 119 -7.54 -22.30 -12.88
CA TRP A 119 -7.06 -22.12 -14.25
C TRP A 119 -5.94 -23.12 -14.59
N PRO A 120 -6.26 -24.40 -14.87
CA PRO A 120 -5.27 -25.34 -15.35
C PRO A 120 -4.90 -25.08 -16.81
N LEU A 121 -3.61 -25.20 -17.11
CA LEU A 121 -3.06 -25.20 -18.46
C LEU A 121 -2.84 -26.64 -18.93
N THR A 122 -3.05 -26.89 -20.21
CA THR A 122 -2.75 -28.16 -20.88
C THR A 122 -1.73 -27.89 -21.98
N ILE A 123 -0.90 -28.88 -22.25
CA ILE A 123 0.03 -28.85 -23.39
C ILE A 123 -0.43 -29.87 -24.41
N THR A 124 -0.46 -29.47 -25.68
CA THR A 124 -0.84 -30.33 -26.80
C THR A 124 -0.10 -29.92 -28.06
N ARG A 125 -0.27 -30.68 -29.15
CA ARG A 125 0.34 -30.41 -30.45
C ARG A 125 -0.73 -30.25 -31.54
N ILE A 126 -0.59 -29.23 -32.37
CA ILE A 126 -1.41 -29.02 -33.56
C ILE A 126 -0.51 -29.12 -34.79
N GLY A 127 -0.52 -30.27 -35.47
CA GLY A 127 0.43 -30.55 -36.54
C GLY A 127 1.86 -30.59 -36.00
N ASP A 128 2.69 -29.62 -36.36
CA ASP A 128 4.06 -29.39 -35.89
C ASP A 128 4.16 -28.27 -34.83
N LYS A 129 3.05 -27.66 -34.43
CA LYS A 129 3.04 -26.51 -33.51
C LYS A 129 2.74 -26.95 -32.08
N LEU A 130 3.50 -26.41 -31.13
CA LEU A 130 3.14 -26.53 -29.72
C LEU A 130 1.92 -25.63 -29.42
N ALA A 131 0.96 -26.15 -28.66
CA ALA A 131 -0.18 -25.38 -28.19
C ALA A 131 -0.32 -25.49 -26.66
N LEU A 132 -0.40 -24.35 -25.99
CA LEU A 132 -0.75 -24.24 -24.58
C LEU A 132 -2.23 -23.88 -24.50
N VAL A 133 -3.05 -24.76 -23.92
CA VAL A 133 -4.51 -24.64 -23.90
C VAL A 133 -4.99 -24.54 -22.47
N GLY A 134 -5.52 -23.38 -22.14
CA GLY A 134 -5.92 -23.00 -20.80
C GLY A 134 -7.41 -23.10 -20.58
N TRP A 135 -7.80 -23.66 -19.44
CA TRP A 135 -9.18 -23.90 -19.06
C TRP A 135 -9.56 -23.08 -17.83
N CYS A 136 -10.84 -22.79 -17.66
CA CYS A 136 -11.41 -22.30 -16.42
C CYS A 136 -12.31 -23.40 -15.84
N VAL A 137 -11.87 -24.02 -14.76
CA VAL A 137 -12.59 -25.10 -14.07
C VAL A 137 -13.17 -24.54 -12.79
N GLY A 138 -14.49 -24.46 -12.71
CA GLY A 138 -15.22 -23.92 -11.56
C GLY A 138 -16.05 -25.00 -10.88
N LYS A 139 -15.99 -25.07 -9.55
CA LYS A 139 -16.99 -25.77 -8.73
C LYS A 139 -18.00 -24.76 -8.22
N TYR A 140 -19.28 -25.03 -8.46
CA TYR A 140 -20.39 -24.22 -7.99
C TYR A 140 -21.30 -25.04 -7.10
N ILE A 141 -21.62 -24.49 -5.93
CA ILE A 141 -22.49 -25.12 -4.95
C ILE A 141 -23.68 -24.21 -4.74
N PHE A 142 -24.87 -24.69 -5.09
CA PHE A 142 -26.11 -23.94 -5.02
C PHE A 142 -26.73 -24.05 -3.63
N CYS A 143 -27.49 -23.04 -3.21
CA CYS A 143 -28.18 -23.06 -1.92
C CYS A 143 -29.26 -24.15 -1.84
N GLU A 144 -29.73 -24.66 -2.98
CA GLU A 144 -30.61 -25.84 -3.04
C GLU A 144 -29.86 -27.17 -2.88
N GLY A 145 -28.55 -27.15 -2.62
CA GLY A 145 -27.72 -28.34 -2.39
C GLY A 145 -27.30 -29.06 -3.67
N ARG A 146 -27.58 -28.49 -4.86
CA ARG A 146 -27.00 -28.97 -6.11
C ARG A 146 -25.53 -28.56 -6.17
N GLU A 147 -24.68 -29.48 -6.60
CA GLU A 147 -23.30 -29.16 -6.99
C GLU A 147 -23.17 -29.26 -8.51
N SER A 148 -22.35 -28.38 -9.10
CA SER A 148 -21.92 -28.52 -10.49
C SER A 148 -20.44 -28.19 -10.62
N ILE A 149 -19.77 -28.94 -11.50
CA ILE A 149 -18.43 -28.61 -11.96
C ILE A 149 -18.57 -28.21 -13.42
N SER A 150 -18.04 -27.05 -13.77
CA SER A 150 -17.97 -26.60 -15.17
C SER A 150 -16.52 -26.47 -15.59
N CYS A 151 -16.20 -26.88 -16.81
CA CYS A 151 -14.93 -26.61 -17.46
C CYS A 151 -15.20 -25.82 -18.74
N ARG A 152 -14.55 -24.68 -18.91
CA ARG A 152 -14.76 -23.76 -20.04
C ARG A 152 -13.44 -23.37 -20.67
N GLN A 153 -13.43 -23.17 -21.98
CA GLN A 153 -12.28 -22.61 -22.70
C GLN A 153 -11.94 -21.23 -22.13
N TYR A 154 -10.68 -21.00 -21.76
CA TYR A 154 -10.24 -19.70 -21.25
C TYR A 154 -9.31 -19.02 -22.25
N GLU A 155 -8.05 -19.42 -22.33
CA GLU A 155 -7.09 -18.89 -23.30
C GLU A 155 -6.26 -20.00 -23.89
N ALA A 156 -5.91 -19.87 -25.16
CA ALA A 156 -4.97 -20.77 -25.80
C ALA A 156 -3.90 -20.00 -26.58
N TYR A 157 -2.73 -20.61 -26.67
CA TYR A 157 -1.54 -20.03 -27.27
C TYR A 157 -0.91 -21.06 -28.20
N VAL A 158 -1.01 -20.83 -29.50
CA VAL A 158 -0.37 -21.66 -30.52
C VAL A 158 0.97 -21.04 -30.88
N VAL A 159 2.05 -21.79 -30.67
CA VAL A 159 3.42 -21.35 -30.90
C VAL A 159 3.78 -21.67 -32.34
N GLU A 160 3.80 -20.65 -33.20
CA GLU A 160 4.36 -20.77 -34.55
C GLU A 160 5.88 -20.55 -34.52
N GLU A 161 6.55 -20.60 -35.68
CA GLU A 161 8.00 -20.41 -35.74
C GLU A 161 8.43 -19.00 -35.26
N HIS A 162 7.71 -17.96 -35.66
CA HIS A 162 8.10 -16.55 -35.43
C HIS A 162 7.13 -15.73 -34.58
N LYS A 163 6.00 -16.31 -34.18
CA LYS A 163 4.99 -15.63 -33.35
C LYS A 163 4.22 -16.62 -32.51
N VAL A 164 3.54 -16.11 -31.49
CA VAL A 164 2.49 -16.85 -30.77
C VAL A 164 1.14 -16.29 -31.19
N VAL A 165 0.23 -17.17 -31.57
CA VAL A 165 -1.16 -16.84 -31.89
C VAL A 165 -2.01 -17.10 -30.65
N ARG A 166 -2.77 -16.10 -30.24
CA ARG A 166 -3.65 -16.18 -29.07
C ARG A 166 -5.09 -16.39 -29.47
N LEU A 167 -5.75 -17.31 -28.79
CA LEU A 167 -7.18 -17.56 -28.86
C LEU A 167 -7.80 -17.38 -27.48
N MET A 168 -9.06 -16.97 -27.45
CA MET A 168 -9.81 -16.74 -26.22
C MET A 168 -11.17 -17.43 -26.29
N GLY A 169 -11.58 -18.05 -25.18
CA GLY A 169 -12.93 -18.58 -24.98
C GLY A 169 -13.86 -17.63 -24.21
N TYR A 170 -13.41 -16.39 -23.95
CA TYR A 170 -14.16 -15.42 -23.15
C TYR A 170 -14.04 -13.96 -23.63
N LEU A 171 -14.97 -13.14 -23.15
CA LEU A 171 -14.92 -11.69 -23.11
C LEU A 171 -14.86 -11.22 -21.66
N LYS A 172 -13.96 -10.28 -21.36
CA LYS A 172 -13.89 -9.65 -20.04
C LYS A 172 -14.27 -8.19 -20.13
N CYS A 173 -15.27 -7.79 -19.34
CA CYS A 173 -15.68 -6.40 -19.16
C CYS A 173 -15.58 -6.05 -17.68
N LEU A 174 -14.66 -5.14 -17.33
CA LEU A 174 -14.32 -4.82 -15.94
C LEU A 174 -13.96 -6.10 -15.14
N SER A 175 -14.77 -6.45 -14.13
CA SER A 175 -14.60 -7.64 -13.30
C SER A 175 -15.44 -8.84 -13.76
N ALA A 176 -16.29 -8.69 -14.78
CA ALA A 176 -17.14 -9.76 -15.28
C ALA A 176 -16.49 -10.50 -16.46
N ILE A 177 -16.57 -11.83 -16.45
CA ILE A 177 -16.12 -12.72 -17.53
C ILE A 177 -17.35 -13.40 -18.13
N SER A 178 -17.48 -13.36 -19.45
CA SER A 178 -18.52 -14.05 -20.21
C SER A 178 -17.86 -15.03 -21.17
N PHE A 179 -18.20 -16.32 -21.06
CA PHE A 179 -17.62 -17.38 -21.89
C PHE A 179 -18.44 -17.60 -23.16
N PHE A 180 -17.77 -17.86 -24.28
CA PHE A 180 -18.40 -18.06 -25.59
C PHE A 180 -18.76 -19.52 -25.88
N GLY A 181 -18.09 -20.46 -25.21
CA GLY A 181 -18.20 -21.90 -25.50
C GLY A 181 -17.47 -22.35 -26.78
N HIS A 182 -16.69 -21.48 -27.40
CA HIS A 182 -15.84 -21.75 -28.56
C HIS A 182 -14.58 -20.87 -28.53
N TRP A 183 -13.60 -21.16 -29.37
CA TRP A 183 -12.38 -20.36 -29.49
C TRP A 183 -12.56 -19.20 -30.48
N GLU A 184 -12.15 -18.00 -30.07
CA GLU A 184 -12.01 -16.85 -30.97
C GLU A 184 -10.54 -16.43 -31.07
N GLN A 185 -10.00 -16.41 -32.29
CA GLN A 185 -8.65 -15.93 -32.53
C GLN A 185 -8.53 -14.41 -32.38
N ARG A 186 -7.48 -13.94 -31.71
CA ARG A 186 -7.23 -12.52 -31.48
C ARG A 186 -6.13 -12.00 -32.40
N LYS A 187 -6.31 -10.77 -32.89
CA LYS A 187 -5.30 -10.06 -33.72
C LYS A 187 -4.01 -9.77 -32.95
N ILE A 188 -4.10 -9.57 -31.63
CA ILE A 188 -2.96 -9.23 -30.77
C ILE A 188 -2.75 -10.35 -29.76
N CYS A 189 -1.54 -10.91 -29.73
CA CYS A 189 -1.11 -11.83 -28.69
C CYS A 189 -0.62 -11.05 -27.46
N LEU A 190 -1.44 -11.05 -26.41
CA LEU A 190 -1.08 -10.59 -25.07
C LEU A 190 -0.96 -11.82 -24.18
N ASP A 191 0.10 -11.92 -23.37
CA ASP A 191 0.14 -12.95 -22.33
C ASP A 191 -0.75 -12.48 -21.16
N ASN A 192 -1.95 -13.06 -21.10
CA ASN A 192 -2.90 -12.85 -20.01
C ASN A 192 -3.00 -14.06 -19.08
N TRP A 193 -2.25 -15.13 -19.39
CA TRP A 193 -2.14 -16.31 -18.55
C TRP A 193 -1.29 -16.00 -17.32
N GLY A 194 -0.04 -15.54 -17.55
CA GLY A 194 0.90 -15.25 -16.47
C GLY A 194 1.54 -16.52 -15.91
N GLU A 195 1.56 -16.63 -14.59
CA GLU A 195 2.09 -17.78 -13.86
C GLU A 195 1.24 -19.03 -14.12
N ALA A 196 1.89 -20.18 -14.32
CA ALA A 196 1.23 -21.46 -14.58
C ALA A 196 1.61 -22.51 -13.52
N ASP A 197 0.83 -22.56 -12.43
CA ASP A 197 1.01 -23.49 -11.31
C ASP A 197 0.32 -24.85 -11.54
N LEU A 198 -0.76 -24.86 -12.33
CA LEU A 198 -1.55 -26.05 -12.62
C LEU A 198 -1.37 -26.46 -14.09
N ILE A 199 -0.59 -27.50 -14.36
CA ILE A 199 -0.40 -28.00 -15.73
C ILE A 199 -0.70 -29.49 -15.84
N TYR A 200 -1.65 -29.84 -16.71
CA TYR A 200 -2.07 -31.22 -16.91
C TYR A 200 -2.58 -31.52 -18.34
N PRO A 201 -2.15 -32.65 -18.93
CA PRO A 201 -0.92 -33.36 -18.59
C PRO A 201 0.29 -32.45 -18.88
N TRP A 202 1.31 -32.53 -18.03
CA TRP A 202 2.63 -32.02 -18.37
C TRP A 202 3.42 -33.15 -19.04
N ASP A 203 3.59 -33.06 -20.35
CA ASP A 203 4.32 -34.03 -21.16
C ASP A 203 5.42 -33.32 -21.98
N PRO A 204 6.70 -33.41 -21.57
CA PRO A 204 7.83 -32.86 -22.32
C PRO A 204 8.02 -33.47 -23.72
N GLU A 205 7.53 -34.68 -23.98
CA GLU A 205 7.69 -35.33 -25.30
C GLU A 205 6.94 -34.56 -26.39
N LEU A 206 5.90 -33.80 -26.03
CA LEU A 206 5.18 -32.91 -26.93
C LEU A 206 6.03 -31.76 -27.48
N LEU A 207 7.17 -31.46 -26.84
CA LEU A 207 8.14 -30.51 -27.38
C LEU A 207 8.89 -31.09 -28.58
N VAL A 208 9.13 -32.41 -28.63
CA VAL A 208 9.93 -33.06 -29.68
C VAL A 208 9.20 -33.01 -31.02
N GLY A 209 9.87 -32.51 -32.05
CA GLY A 209 9.29 -32.29 -33.38
C GLY A 209 8.28 -31.14 -33.42
N SER A 210 8.21 -30.31 -32.37
CA SER A 210 7.40 -29.09 -32.36
C SER A 210 8.22 -27.85 -32.72
N THR A 211 7.53 -26.77 -33.09
CA THR A 211 8.11 -25.42 -33.23
C THR A 211 8.81 -24.91 -31.96
N ALA A 212 8.63 -25.55 -30.81
CA ALA A 212 9.24 -25.21 -29.53
C ALA A 212 10.25 -26.25 -29.02
N GLU A 213 10.67 -27.22 -29.85
CA GLU A 213 11.59 -28.30 -29.46
C GLU A 213 12.87 -27.82 -28.77
N ASN A 214 13.48 -26.78 -29.33
CA ASN A 214 14.74 -26.25 -28.82
C ASN A 214 14.54 -25.23 -27.68
N SER A 215 13.30 -24.87 -27.34
CA SER A 215 13.03 -23.85 -26.33
C SER A 215 13.51 -24.20 -24.93
N LYS A 216 13.72 -25.48 -24.62
CA LYS A 216 14.04 -25.97 -23.26
C LYS A 216 13.00 -25.50 -22.23
N LEU A 217 11.75 -25.40 -22.68
CA LEU A 217 10.63 -25.05 -21.81
C LEU A 217 10.53 -26.01 -20.62
N ASP A 218 10.79 -27.30 -20.84
CA ASP A 218 10.84 -28.31 -19.79
C ASP A 218 11.85 -28.01 -18.67
N LEU A 219 13.07 -27.61 -19.04
CA LEU A 219 14.10 -27.23 -18.08
C LEU A 219 13.73 -25.94 -17.35
N TYR A 220 13.13 -24.98 -18.06
CA TYR A 220 12.66 -23.72 -17.48
C TYR A 220 11.54 -23.96 -16.46
N MET A 221 10.50 -24.71 -16.85
CA MET A 221 9.34 -25.02 -16.01
C MET A 221 9.72 -25.79 -14.74
N LYS A 222 10.78 -26.61 -14.79
CA LYS A 222 11.32 -27.32 -13.63
C LYS A 222 12.13 -26.42 -12.69
N ALA A 223 12.81 -25.41 -13.24
CA ALA A 223 13.77 -24.58 -12.50
C ALA A 223 13.17 -23.28 -11.96
N ALA A 224 12.17 -22.71 -12.62
CA ALA A 224 11.51 -21.48 -12.20
C ALA A 224 10.59 -21.73 -10.99
N GLU A 225 10.67 -20.86 -9.99
CA GLU A 225 9.77 -20.89 -8.82
C GLU A 225 8.33 -20.51 -9.22
N GLU A 226 8.19 -19.42 -9.98
CA GLU A 226 6.94 -18.95 -10.57
C GLU A 226 7.08 -19.01 -12.10
N PRO A 227 6.65 -20.09 -12.77
CA PRO A 227 6.88 -20.27 -14.20
C PRO A 227 5.85 -19.53 -15.08
N TYR A 228 6.33 -18.76 -16.06
CA TYR A 228 5.52 -18.01 -17.02
C TYR A 228 5.72 -18.58 -18.45
N PRO A 229 5.11 -19.74 -18.79
CA PRO A 229 5.44 -20.48 -20.01
C PRO A 229 5.17 -19.69 -21.30
N VAL A 230 4.06 -18.96 -21.36
CA VAL A 230 3.69 -18.16 -22.55
C VAL A 230 4.70 -17.02 -22.76
N THR A 231 5.02 -16.26 -21.72
CA THR A 231 6.02 -15.20 -21.80
C THR A 231 7.42 -15.75 -22.12
N TYR A 232 7.81 -16.87 -21.50
CA TYR A 232 9.07 -17.54 -21.80
C TYR A 232 9.20 -17.90 -23.30
N LEU A 233 8.18 -18.55 -23.87
CA LEU A 233 8.18 -18.95 -25.28
C LEU A 233 8.25 -17.74 -26.22
N ARG A 234 7.50 -16.68 -25.92
CA ARG A 234 7.55 -15.43 -26.69
C ARG A 234 8.93 -14.76 -26.60
N LEU A 235 9.56 -14.80 -25.43
CA LEU A 235 10.91 -14.27 -25.24
C LEU A 235 11.94 -15.12 -26.00
N TRP A 236 11.84 -16.44 -25.94
CA TRP A 236 12.70 -17.36 -26.68
C TRP A 236 12.55 -17.20 -28.21
N GLN A 237 11.34 -17.02 -28.74
CA GLN A 237 11.14 -16.72 -30.17
C GLN A 237 11.88 -15.46 -30.62
N ARG A 238 11.92 -14.44 -29.76
CA ARG A 238 12.66 -13.20 -30.01
C ARG A 238 14.17 -13.38 -29.84
N HIS A 239 14.58 -14.20 -28.87
CA HIS A 239 15.94 -14.40 -28.44
C HIS A 239 16.24 -15.89 -28.21
N ARG A 240 16.50 -16.63 -29.29
CA ARG A 240 16.70 -18.11 -29.26
C ARG A 240 17.82 -18.53 -28.30
N ASN A 241 18.86 -17.72 -28.15
CA ASN A 241 19.96 -17.93 -27.21
C ASN A 241 19.57 -17.93 -25.73
N LEU A 242 18.32 -17.56 -25.38
CA LEU A 242 17.79 -17.71 -24.02
C LEU A 242 17.93 -19.15 -23.49
N GLU A 243 17.74 -20.15 -24.36
CA GLU A 243 17.85 -21.56 -24.00
C GLU A 243 19.21 -21.91 -23.41
N ASN A 244 20.28 -21.21 -23.81
CA ASN A 244 21.63 -21.43 -23.27
C ASN A 244 21.72 -21.09 -21.78
N LEU A 245 21.00 -20.07 -21.30
CA LEU A 245 20.95 -19.72 -19.87
C LEU A 245 20.24 -20.81 -19.09
N VAL A 246 19.10 -21.29 -19.60
CA VAL A 246 18.30 -22.34 -18.95
C VAL A 246 19.08 -23.65 -18.88
N VAL A 247 19.69 -24.08 -19.98
CA VAL A 247 20.52 -25.31 -20.02
C VAL A 247 21.70 -25.25 -19.06
N GLN A 248 22.27 -24.06 -18.83
CA GLN A 248 23.38 -23.90 -17.88
C GLN A 248 22.94 -23.73 -16.41
N GLY A 249 21.65 -23.91 -16.10
CA GLY A 249 21.13 -23.90 -14.73
C GLY A 249 20.63 -22.53 -14.25
N CYS A 250 20.49 -21.54 -15.14
CA CYS A 250 19.96 -20.22 -14.78
C CYS A 250 18.43 -20.12 -14.98
N GLY A 251 17.70 -21.23 -15.01
CA GLY A 251 16.24 -21.23 -15.22
C GLY A 251 15.47 -20.46 -14.15
N ALA A 252 15.86 -20.60 -12.87
CA ALA A 252 15.28 -19.86 -11.75
C ALA A 252 15.47 -18.34 -11.91
N LEU A 253 16.71 -17.91 -12.19
CA LEU A 253 17.05 -16.50 -12.43
C LEU A 253 16.29 -15.92 -13.63
N VAL A 254 16.18 -16.67 -14.73
CA VAL A 254 15.37 -16.26 -15.90
C VAL A 254 13.89 -16.10 -15.50
N GLY A 255 13.36 -17.00 -14.68
CA GLY A 255 12.00 -16.92 -14.14
C GLY A 255 11.78 -15.66 -13.31
N GLU A 256 12.71 -15.36 -12.40
CA GLU A 256 12.66 -14.15 -11.57
C GLU A 256 12.71 -12.86 -12.41
N MET A 257 13.59 -12.79 -13.41
CA MET A 257 13.69 -11.66 -14.34
C MET A 257 12.40 -11.47 -15.14
N ILE A 258 11.82 -12.58 -15.65
CA ILE A 258 10.53 -12.55 -16.36
C ILE A 258 9.43 -12.03 -15.42
N ARG A 259 9.37 -12.53 -14.20
CA ARG A 259 8.39 -12.13 -13.19
C ARG A 259 8.51 -10.65 -12.85
N ALA A 260 9.72 -10.15 -12.59
CA ALA A 260 9.98 -8.75 -12.24
C ALA A 260 9.51 -7.75 -13.31
N GLU A 261 9.62 -8.11 -14.60
CA GLU A 261 9.11 -7.28 -15.69
C GLU A 261 7.63 -7.51 -16.03
N SER A 262 7.13 -8.73 -15.85
CA SER A 262 5.74 -9.09 -16.16
C SER A 262 4.77 -8.64 -15.07
N TYR A 263 5.24 -8.55 -13.82
CA TYR A 263 4.49 -8.08 -12.67
C TYR A 263 4.64 -6.56 -12.48
N ARG A 264 3.73 -5.79 -13.09
CA ARG A 264 3.45 -4.40 -12.72
C ARG A 264 1.97 -4.28 -12.39
N TYR A 265 1.65 -3.55 -11.31
CA TYR A 265 0.33 -3.40 -10.69
C TYR A 265 -0.83 -3.43 -11.69
N SER A 266 -1.95 -4.06 -11.29
CA SER A 266 -3.15 -4.47 -12.07
C SER A 266 -3.68 -3.61 -13.23
N TYR A 267 -3.27 -2.34 -13.39
CA TYR A 267 -3.60 -1.46 -14.52
C TYR A 267 -2.47 -1.33 -15.57
N GLU A 268 -1.26 -1.78 -15.26
CA GLU A 268 -0.04 -1.77 -16.09
C GLU A 268 0.47 -3.20 -16.36
N ARG A 269 -0.41 -4.16 -16.66
CA ARG A 269 0.08 -5.45 -17.20
C ARG A 269 1.04 -5.15 -18.35
N ALA A 270 2.27 -5.65 -18.27
CA ALA A 270 3.33 -5.35 -19.22
C ALA A 270 2.84 -5.67 -20.65
N LYS A 271 2.51 -4.63 -21.41
CA LYS A 271 2.07 -4.76 -22.80
C LYS A 271 3.29 -5.05 -23.67
N GLY A 272 3.82 -6.27 -23.62
CA GLY A 272 5.00 -6.61 -24.40
C GLY A 272 5.62 -7.95 -24.09
N ILE A 273 6.76 -8.19 -24.74
CA ILE A 273 7.71 -9.24 -24.38
C ILE A 273 8.73 -8.56 -23.44
N PRO A 274 9.08 -9.15 -22.28
CA PRO A 274 10.10 -8.62 -21.39
C PRO A 274 11.42 -8.33 -22.12
N LYS A 275 12.16 -7.31 -21.67
CA LYS A 275 13.43 -6.93 -22.29
C LYS A 275 14.62 -7.62 -21.65
N LEU A 276 14.52 -7.94 -20.37
CA LEU A 276 15.57 -8.42 -19.48
C LEU A 276 16.86 -7.60 -19.65
N PRO A 277 16.92 -6.35 -19.16
CA PRO A 277 18.07 -5.45 -19.36
C PRO A 277 19.38 -6.01 -18.79
N GLU A 278 19.29 -6.97 -17.88
CA GLU A 278 20.41 -7.71 -17.33
C GLU A 278 21.06 -8.64 -18.37
N VAL A 279 20.34 -9.04 -19.42
CA VAL A 279 20.80 -9.99 -20.43
C VAL A 279 21.29 -9.29 -21.70
N CYS A 280 22.56 -9.51 -22.04
CA CYS A 280 23.15 -9.10 -23.30
C CYS A 280 22.78 -10.07 -24.43
N TRP A 281 21.68 -9.80 -25.12
CA TRP A 281 21.15 -10.65 -26.19
C TRP A 281 22.05 -10.85 -27.42
N LYS A 282 23.09 -10.02 -27.59
CA LYS A 282 24.10 -10.18 -28.67
C LYS A 282 25.06 -11.35 -28.40
N GLU A 283 25.21 -11.74 -27.15
CA GLU A 283 26.11 -12.81 -26.72
C GLU A 283 25.41 -14.17 -26.76
N ARG A 284 26.16 -15.24 -27.04
CA ARG A 284 25.64 -16.62 -26.99
C ARG A 284 26.12 -17.41 -25.80
N ARG A 285 27.24 -17.00 -25.18
CA ARG A 285 27.83 -17.68 -24.03
C ARG A 285 27.13 -17.21 -22.75
N PRO A 286 26.53 -18.10 -21.94
CA PRO A 286 25.75 -17.74 -20.74
C PRO A 286 26.45 -16.77 -19.79
N ALA A 287 27.74 -16.99 -19.51
CA ALA A 287 28.54 -16.05 -18.72
C ALA A 287 28.53 -14.64 -19.31
N ARG A 288 28.81 -14.49 -20.62
CA ARG A 288 28.84 -13.18 -21.31
C ARG A 288 27.45 -12.57 -21.46
N MET A 289 26.42 -13.37 -21.60
CA MET A 289 25.03 -12.90 -21.61
C MET A 289 24.69 -12.17 -20.31
N LEU A 290 25.11 -12.68 -19.15
CA LEU A 290 24.94 -12.00 -17.85
C LEU A 290 26.03 -10.95 -17.57
N GLY A 291 26.93 -10.71 -18.53
CA GLY A 291 28.06 -9.82 -18.38
C GLY A 291 29.13 -10.32 -17.42
N LEU A 292 29.19 -11.61 -17.11
CA LEU A 292 30.12 -12.24 -16.18
C LEU A 292 31.33 -12.90 -16.88
N THR A 293 32.40 -13.13 -16.13
CA THR A 293 33.47 -14.07 -16.51
C THR A 293 33.03 -15.52 -16.28
N GLY A 294 33.77 -16.49 -16.83
CA GLY A 294 33.45 -17.91 -16.63
C GLY A 294 33.51 -18.34 -15.16
N GLN A 295 34.45 -17.79 -14.39
CA GLN A 295 34.55 -18.07 -12.95
C GLN A 295 33.40 -17.42 -12.16
N GLU A 296 33.08 -16.16 -12.44
CA GLU A 296 31.94 -15.45 -11.84
C GLU A 296 30.61 -16.17 -12.13
N PHE A 297 30.43 -16.66 -13.35
CA PHE A 297 29.24 -17.40 -13.73
C PHE A 297 29.08 -18.72 -12.95
N ARG A 298 30.18 -19.39 -12.59
CA ARG A 298 30.13 -20.57 -11.71
C ARG A 298 29.60 -20.19 -10.33
N PHE A 299 30.10 -19.12 -9.73
CA PHE A 299 29.60 -18.63 -8.45
C PHE A 299 28.13 -18.22 -8.52
N CYS A 300 27.73 -17.49 -9.57
CA CYS A 300 26.34 -17.09 -9.81
C CYS A 300 25.39 -18.30 -9.82
N ARG A 301 25.82 -19.43 -10.39
CA ARG A 301 25.03 -20.67 -10.41
C ARG A 301 25.05 -21.41 -9.07
N GLU A 302 26.23 -21.60 -8.48
CA GLU A 302 26.40 -22.35 -7.23
C GLU A 302 25.71 -21.68 -6.04
N MET A 303 25.68 -20.34 -6.04
CA MET A 303 25.04 -19.52 -5.02
C MET A 303 23.59 -19.14 -5.36
N HIS A 304 23.06 -19.60 -6.50
CA HIS A 304 21.70 -19.28 -6.94
C HIS A 304 21.38 -17.78 -6.93
N TRP A 305 22.25 -16.95 -7.51
CA TRP A 305 22.05 -15.50 -7.47
C TRP A 305 20.70 -15.09 -8.02
N THR A 306 20.06 -14.19 -7.27
CA THR A 306 18.87 -13.43 -7.64
C THR A 306 19.19 -12.33 -8.64
N THR A 307 18.14 -11.74 -9.20
CA THR A 307 18.24 -10.58 -10.09
C THR A 307 18.84 -9.37 -9.37
N GLU A 308 18.54 -9.20 -8.07
CA GLU A 308 19.10 -8.13 -7.24
C GLU A 308 20.61 -8.31 -7.02
N GLU A 309 21.06 -9.52 -6.70
CA GLU A 309 22.47 -9.84 -6.48
C GLU A 309 23.30 -9.68 -7.76
N LEU A 310 22.82 -10.19 -8.89
CA LEU A 310 23.48 -10.01 -10.18
C LEU A 310 23.63 -8.51 -10.52
N SER A 311 22.56 -7.74 -10.32
CA SER A 311 22.55 -6.30 -10.59
C SER A 311 23.52 -5.55 -9.67
N PHE A 312 23.53 -5.89 -8.38
CA PHE A 312 24.44 -5.33 -7.40
C PHE A 312 25.91 -5.65 -7.71
N TYR A 313 26.23 -6.91 -8.03
CA TYR A 313 27.59 -7.31 -8.40
C TYR A 313 28.10 -6.53 -9.62
N ARG A 314 27.24 -6.37 -10.64
CA ARG A 314 27.55 -5.58 -11.84
C ARG A 314 27.78 -4.12 -11.51
N LEU A 315 26.96 -3.53 -10.65
CA LEU A 315 27.11 -2.15 -10.17
C LEU A 315 28.47 -1.97 -9.47
N CYS A 316 28.84 -2.89 -8.57
CA CYS A 316 30.14 -2.86 -7.90
C CYS A 316 31.28 -2.84 -8.92
N ARG A 317 31.22 -3.70 -9.93
CA ARG A 317 32.25 -3.75 -10.99
C ARG A 317 32.30 -2.47 -11.83
N GLU A 318 31.14 -1.91 -12.20
CA GLU A 318 31.06 -0.65 -12.94
C GLU A 318 31.70 0.51 -12.15
N LYS A 319 31.47 0.55 -10.83
CA LYS A 319 32.03 1.56 -9.93
C LYS A 319 33.46 1.25 -9.46
N GLY A 320 34.09 0.20 -9.99
CA GLY A 320 35.47 -0.19 -9.66
C GLY A 320 35.64 -0.86 -8.29
N VAL A 321 34.56 -1.26 -7.63
CA VAL A 321 34.58 -2.01 -6.38
C VAL A 321 34.78 -3.49 -6.67
N LYS A 322 35.95 -4.03 -6.30
CA LYS A 322 36.25 -5.45 -6.45
C LYS A 322 35.77 -6.23 -5.23
N LEU A 323 34.84 -7.15 -5.45
CA LEU A 323 34.37 -8.11 -4.45
C LEU A 323 35.11 -9.44 -4.61
N ARG A 324 35.53 -10.05 -3.50
CA ARG A 324 36.02 -11.43 -3.46
C ARG A 324 34.82 -12.36 -3.35
N LEU A 325 34.60 -13.16 -4.38
CA LEU A 325 33.50 -14.13 -4.41
C LEU A 325 33.96 -15.47 -3.82
N PRO A 326 33.12 -16.16 -3.04
CA PRO A 326 31.75 -15.76 -2.66
C PRO A 326 31.66 -14.83 -1.44
N GLU A 327 32.71 -14.75 -0.61
CA GLU A 327 32.62 -14.27 0.77
C GLU A 327 32.16 -12.82 0.90
N ASP A 328 32.69 -11.90 0.07
CA ASP A 328 32.35 -10.49 0.17
C ASP A 328 30.90 -10.22 -0.28
N LEU A 329 30.31 -11.06 -1.15
CA LEU A 329 28.92 -10.92 -1.58
C LEU A 329 27.95 -11.41 -0.49
N GLU A 330 28.25 -12.56 0.14
CA GLU A 330 27.49 -13.05 1.31
C GLU A 330 27.53 -12.05 2.48
N GLU A 331 28.69 -11.42 2.73
CA GLU A 331 28.80 -10.35 3.73
C GLU A 331 27.88 -9.15 3.39
N CYS A 332 27.75 -8.80 2.10
CA CYS A 332 26.86 -7.73 1.64
C CYS A 332 25.39 -8.12 1.73
N GLU A 333 25.04 -9.36 1.42
CA GLU A 333 23.69 -9.91 1.57
C GLU A 333 23.24 -9.84 3.03
N ALA A 334 24.08 -10.30 3.96
CA ALA A 334 23.80 -10.23 5.40
C ALA A 334 23.66 -8.79 5.93
N ALA A 335 24.33 -7.81 5.29
CA ALA A 335 24.16 -6.40 5.60
C ALA A 335 22.91 -5.78 4.96
N GLY A 336 22.42 -6.37 3.87
CA GLY A 336 21.32 -5.91 3.03
C GLY A 336 21.83 -5.29 1.73
N ILE A 337 21.46 -5.88 0.58
CA ILE A 337 21.94 -5.48 -0.75
C ILE A 337 21.52 -4.06 -1.10
N HIS A 338 20.25 -3.69 -0.89
CA HIS A 338 19.77 -2.34 -1.12
C HIS A 338 20.54 -1.27 -0.33
N TRP A 339 20.95 -1.58 0.91
CA TRP A 339 21.82 -0.68 1.67
C TRP A 339 23.22 -0.59 1.03
N CYS A 340 23.82 -1.72 0.68
CA CYS A 340 25.12 -1.77 0.00
C CYS A 340 25.13 -0.99 -1.33
N GLN A 341 24.07 -1.09 -2.14
CA GLN A 341 23.88 -0.30 -3.36
C GLN A 341 23.94 1.20 -3.05
N ARG A 342 23.20 1.67 -2.05
CA ARG A 342 23.22 3.09 -1.63
C ARG A 342 24.59 3.55 -1.18
N ILE A 343 25.36 2.70 -0.49
CA ILE A 343 26.74 3.02 -0.08
C ILE A 343 27.64 3.26 -1.28
N VAL A 344 27.55 2.37 -2.28
CA VAL A 344 28.33 2.46 -3.52
C VAL A 344 27.94 3.68 -4.35
N GLU A 345 26.66 3.99 -4.45
CA GLU A 345 26.16 5.07 -5.31
C GLU A 345 26.27 6.46 -4.68
N LYS A 346 25.92 6.60 -3.40
CA LYS A 346 25.68 7.91 -2.76
C LYS A 346 26.79 8.31 -1.80
N GLU A 347 27.14 7.42 -0.88
CA GLU A 347 28.04 7.78 0.23
C GLU A 347 29.52 7.73 -0.13
N LYS A 348 29.88 7.06 -1.25
CA LYS A 348 31.26 6.86 -1.73
C LYS A 348 32.21 6.31 -0.65
N ALA A 349 31.66 5.63 0.36
CA ALA A 349 32.46 4.95 1.38
C ALA A 349 33.04 3.66 0.80
N PRO A 350 34.21 3.19 1.31
CA PRO A 350 34.70 1.86 0.97
C PRO A 350 33.68 0.80 1.45
N LEU A 351 32.98 0.17 0.51
CA LEU A 351 31.84 -0.71 0.77
C LEU A 351 32.15 -1.80 1.80
N MET A 352 33.19 -2.62 1.54
CA MET A 352 33.54 -3.73 2.43
C MET A 352 34.02 -3.26 3.80
N ARG A 353 34.56 -2.04 3.90
CA ARG A 353 34.90 -1.45 5.21
C ARG A 353 33.63 -1.19 6.02
N ALA A 354 32.61 -0.62 5.38
CA ALA A 354 31.33 -0.31 6.01
C ALA A 354 30.54 -1.58 6.38
N VAL A 355 30.49 -2.57 5.48
CA VAL A 355 29.85 -3.88 5.73
C VAL A 355 30.46 -4.57 6.95
N ARG A 356 31.79 -4.76 6.96
CA ARG A 356 32.49 -5.42 8.09
C ARG A 356 32.43 -4.60 9.36
N TYR A 357 32.39 -3.27 9.25
CA TYR A 357 32.16 -2.41 10.41
C TYR A 357 30.78 -2.66 11.01
N LEU A 358 29.72 -2.69 10.20
CA LEU A 358 28.36 -2.97 10.67
C LEU A 358 28.25 -4.35 11.28
N GLN A 359 28.87 -5.38 10.71
CA GLN A 359 28.90 -6.71 11.31
C GLN A 359 29.50 -6.69 12.72
N ARG A 360 30.63 -5.99 12.92
CA ARG A 360 31.23 -5.81 14.25
C ARG A 360 30.32 -5.01 15.19
N GLN A 361 29.64 -3.96 14.69
CA GLN A 361 28.72 -3.17 15.51
C GLN A 361 27.48 -3.96 15.91
N ARG A 362 26.92 -4.78 15.02
CA ARG A 362 25.81 -5.70 15.31
C ARG A 362 26.13 -6.71 16.40
N ALA A 363 27.39 -7.17 16.44
CA ALA A 363 27.88 -8.04 17.50
C ALA A 363 27.95 -7.34 18.87
N LEU A 364 28.15 -6.01 18.88
CA LEU A 364 28.18 -5.20 20.11
C LEU A 364 26.78 -4.76 20.55
N ASP A 365 25.93 -4.34 19.60
CA ASP A 365 24.54 -3.95 19.82
C ASP A 365 23.69 -4.38 18.62
N LYS A 366 22.71 -5.27 18.85
CA LYS A 366 21.85 -5.83 17.79
C LYS A 366 21.03 -4.77 17.04
N ARG A 367 20.84 -3.58 17.63
CA ARG A 367 20.12 -2.47 17.00
C ARG A 367 20.98 -1.71 15.97
N ALA A 368 22.30 -1.95 15.93
CA ALA A 368 23.16 -1.34 14.94
C ALA A 368 22.85 -1.89 13.55
N ASP A 369 22.39 -1.05 12.64
CA ASP A 369 22.17 -1.43 11.25
C ASP A 369 22.64 -0.32 10.28
N GLY A 370 22.47 -0.58 8.99
CA GLY A 370 22.83 0.39 7.95
C GLY A 370 22.07 1.70 8.06
N SER A 371 20.81 1.66 8.48
CA SER A 371 19.97 2.85 8.66
C SER A 371 20.51 3.75 9.77
N ILE A 372 20.91 3.17 10.91
CA ILE A 372 21.52 3.90 12.03
C ILE A 372 22.87 4.52 11.62
N LEU A 373 23.69 3.80 10.86
CA LEU A 373 24.97 4.33 10.39
C LEU A 373 24.80 5.50 9.44
N GLU A 374 23.86 5.39 8.50
CA GLU A 374 23.55 6.49 7.58
C GLU A 374 22.93 7.69 8.33
N ASP A 375 22.08 7.44 9.32
CA ASP A 375 21.51 8.51 10.12
C ASP A 375 22.57 9.22 10.95
N TYR A 376 23.48 8.46 11.54
CA TYR A 376 24.65 9.01 12.21
C TYR A 376 25.48 9.90 11.27
N TRP A 377 25.83 9.45 10.07
CA TRP A 377 26.56 10.28 9.10
C TRP A 377 25.79 11.55 8.74
N ARG A 378 24.47 11.45 8.54
CA ARG A 378 23.61 12.58 8.23
C ARG A 378 23.60 13.62 9.35
N ILE A 379 23.43 13.19 10.60
CA ILE A 379 23.41 14.08 11.77
C ILE A 379 24.81 14.66 12.01
N ALA A 380 25.85 13.82 12.03
CA ALA A 380 27.23 14.25 12.24
C ALA A 380 27.65 15.31 11.21
N ARG A 381 27.34 15.11 9.93
CA ARG A 381 27.57 16.10 8.87
C ARG A 381 26.80 17.39 9.11
N GLY A 382 25.55 17.30 9.55
CA GLY A 382 24.71 18.47 9.89
C GLY A 382 25.22 19.26 11.09
N GLU A 383 25.84 18.58 12.06
CA GLU A 383 26.45 19.20 13.25
C GLU A 383 27.88 19.71 13.01
N GLY A 384 28.45 19.46 11.83
CA GLY A 384 29.77 19.96 11.40
C GLY A 384 30.94 19.00 11.67
N TYR A 385 30.67 17.73 11.98
CA TYR A 385 31.73 16.72 12.12
C TYR A 385 32.37 16.38 10.77
N ASP A 386 33.69 16.16 10.79
CA ASP A 386 34.46 15.80 9.60
C ASP A 386 34.40 14.28 9.34
N LEU A 387 33.60 13.87 8.35
CA LEU A 387 33.47 12.47 7.92
C LEU A 387 34.62 11.98 7.00
N THR A 388 35.65 12.81 6.78
CA THR A 388 36.90 12.36 6.17
C THR A 388 37.82 11.69 7.19
N ASP A 389 37.68 12.02 8.48
CA ASP A 389 38.33 11.31 9.58
C ASP A 389 37.68 9.92 9.76
N GLU A 390 38.50 8.87 9.69
CA GLU A 390 38.02 7.49 9.82
C GLU A 390 37.40 7.22 11.21
N HIS A 391 37.90 7.84 12.28
CA HIS A 391 37.38 7.64 13.62
C HIS A 391 36.03 8.31 13.84
N VAL A 392 35.77 9.40 13.12
CA VAL A 392 34.47 10.05 13.08
C VAL A 392 33.54 9.27 12.15
N ARG A 393 34.00 8.86 10.97
CA ARG A 393 33.17 8.11 10.01
C ARG A 393 32.76 6.73 10.53
N PHE A 394 33.63 6.03 11.24
CA PHE A 394 33.39 4.70 11.77
C PHE A 394 33.69 4.64 13.27
N PRO A 395 32.80 5.21 14.12
CA PRO A 395 33.03 5.31 15.56
C PRO A 395 33.09 3.91 16.21
N LYS A 396 33.89 3.74 17.27
CA LYS A 396 34.05 2.44 17.94
C LYS A 396 32.73 1.83 18.45
N ALA A 397 31.80 2.68 18.91
CA ALA A 397 30.47 2.29 19.37
C ALA A 397 29.41 3.15 18.65
N LEU A 398 28.86 2.62 17.56
CA LEU A 398 27.95 3.33 16.66
C LEU A 398 26.75 3.92 17.40
N MET A 399 26.06 3.11 18.19
CA MET A 399 24.83 3.53 18.87
C MET A 399 25.09 4.69 19.83
N ARG A 400 26.16 4.62 20.62
CA ARG A 400 26.54 5.69 21.54
C ARG A 400 26.91 6.98 20.79
N ALA A 401 27.60 6.86 19.66
CA ALA A 401 27.97 8.01 18.85
C ALA A 401 26.73 8.65 18.20
N HIS A 402 25.81 7.83 17.68
CA HIS A 402 24.50 8.25 17.16
C HIS A 402 23.69 9.00 18.21
N ASP A 403 23.47 8.40 19.38
CA ASP A 403 22.64 8.99 20.44
C ASP A 403 23.22 10.33 20.93
N ARG A 404 24.56 10.41 21.02
CA ARG A 404 25.25 11.65 21.39
C ARG A 404 25.00 12.76 20.38
N VAL A 405 25.23 12.52 19.08
CA VAL A 405 25.06 13.56 18.06
C VAL A 405 23.59 13.93 17.85
N ALA A 406 22.67 12.98 18.02
CA ALA A 406 21.24 13.22 17.98
C ALA A 406 20.80 14.13 19.15
N GLU A 407 21.34 13.91 20.35
CA GLU A 407 21.08 14.75 21.50
C GLU A 407 21.66 16.16 21.34
N GLU A 408 22.90 16.28 20.85
CA GLU A 408 23.53 17.58 20.55
C GLU A 408 22.67 18.40 19.60
N ARG A 409 22.16 17.77 18.53
CA ARG A 409 21.25 18.39 17.58
C ARG A 409 19.93 18.80 18.25
N ARG A 410 19.33 17.94 19.07
CA ARG A 410 18.09 18.23 19.79
C ARG A 410 18.25 19.47 20.67
N VAL A 411 19.30 19.52 21.50
CA VAL A 411 19.60 20.65 22.37
C VAL A 411 19.81 21.94 21.56
N ARG A 412 20.51 21.87 20.42
CA ARG A 412 20.73 23.02 19.53
C ARG A 412 19.43 23.51 18.89
N GLU A 413 18.58 22.60 18.42
CA GLU A 413 17.28 22.94 17.84
C GLU A 413 16.33 23.54 18.90
N GLU A 414 16.31 22.99 20.12
CA GLU A 414 15.54 23.53 21.24
C GLU A 414 16.01 24.94 21.61
N ALA A 415 17.32 25.16 21.70
CA ALA A 415 17.90 26.48 21.95
C ALA A 415 17.55 27.48 20.84
N ARG A 416 17.57 27.05 19.57
CA ARG A 416 17.13 27.89 18.42
C ARG A 416 15.66 28.23 18.52
N ARG A 417 14.78 27.25 18.74
CA ARG A 417 13.34 27.46 18.91
C ARG A 417 13.03 28.39 20.07
N ALA A 418 13.75 28.27 21.18
CA ALA A 418 13.60 29.16 22.34
C ALA A 418 14.00 30.61 22.00
N LYS A 419 15.09 30.80 21.25
CA LYS A 419 15.50 32.14 20.74
C LYS A 419 14.46 32.72 19.79
N ASP A 420 14.01 31.94 18.80
CA ASP A 420 13.01 32.38 17.83
C ASP A 420 11.68 32.75 18.51
N LEU A 421 11.26 31.95 19.50
CA LEU A 421 10.06 32.23 20.29
C LEU A 421 10.22 33.49 21.16
N ALA A 422 11.37 33.67 21.79
CA ALA A 422 11.67 34.87 22.57
C ALA A 422 11.65 36.13 21.68
N GLU A 423 12.24 36.07 20.49
CA GLU A 423 12.21 37.16 19.52
C GLU A 423 10.79 37.43 19.02
N LYS A 424 10.01 36.38 18.68
CA LYS A 424 8.60 36.52 18.28
C LYS A 424 7.77 37.18 19.38
N ASN A 425 7.94 36.76 20.62
CA ASN A 425 7.24 37.33 21.77
C ASN A 425 7.62 38.81 21.99
N ARG A 426 8.90 39.15 21.83
CA ARG A 426 9.36 40.54 21.89
C ARG A 426 8.68 41.39 20.80
N ARG A 427 8.71 40.95 19.54
CA ARG A 427 8.07 41.65 18.41
C ARG A 427 6.57 41.82 18.62
N LEU A 428 5.90 40.79 19.16
CA LEU A 428 4.47 40.88 19.50
C LEU A 428 4.21 41.93 20.58
N ARG A 429 5.00 41.98 21.65
CA ARG A 429 4.85 43.01 22.70
C ARG A 429 5.04 44.41 22.15
N ASP A 430 6.07 44.63 21.33
CA ASP A 430 6.34 45.93 20.70
C ASP A 430 5.17 46.35 19.79
N ALA A 431 4.63 45.41 19.00
CA ALA A 431 3.46 45.66 18.16
C ALA A 431 2.21 45.99 18.98
N PHE A 432 1.94 45.27 20.07
CA PHE A 432 0.80 45.56 20.96
C PHE A 432 0.93 46.96 21.59
N ALA A 433 2.12 47.34 22.06
CA ALA A 433 2.37 48.68 22.60
C ALA A 433 2.11 49.78 21.56
N ALA A 434 2.57 49.59 20.31
CA ALA A 434 2.29 50.54 19.23
C ALA A 434 0.79 50.62 18.90
N ARG A 435 0.08 49.49 18.94
CA ARG A 435 -1.37 49.45 18.68
C ARG A 435 -2.18 50.08 19.80
N LEU A 436 -1.76 49.90 21.06
CA LEU A 436 -2.37 50.54 22.21
C LEU A 436 -2.40 52.07 22.02
N ASN A 437 -1.30 52.69 21.58
CA ASN A 437 -1.27 54.14 21.33
C ASN A 437 -2.31 54.60 20.28
N VAL A 438 -2.57 53.76 19.27
CA VAL A 438 -3.55 54.06 18.21
C VAL A 438 -5.00 53.83 18.66
N LEU A 439 -5.21 52.85 19.54
CA LEU A 439 -6.54 52.41 19.98
C LEU A 439 -6.99 53.04 21.29
N ALA A 440 -6.08 53.58 22.09
CA ALA A 440 -6.38 54.23 23.37
C ALA A 440 -7.46 55.32 23.26
N PRO A 441 -7.51 56.17 22.21
CA PRO A 441 -8.58 57.15 22.04
C PRO A 441 -9.98 56.56 21.83
N LEU A 442 -10.09 55.27 21.50
CA LEU A 442 -11.36 54.57 21.33
C LEU A 442 -11.89 53.96 22.63
N ALA A 443 -11.12 54.05 23.73
CA ALA A 443 -11.60 53.65 25.03
C ALA A 443 -12.71 54.59 25.50
N TRP A 444 -13.78 54.03 26.07
CA TRP A 444 -14.95 54.81 26.47
C TRP A 444 -15.61 54.24 27.72
N ASN A 445 -16.23 55.11 28.51
CA ASN A 445 -16.97 54.75 29.71
C ASN A 445 -18.32 55.45 29.67
N HIS A 446 -19.39 54.68 29.75
CA HIS A 446 -20.76 55.18 29.71
C HIS A 446 -21.68 54.26 30.50
N GLU A 447 -22.57 54.84 31.32
CA GLU A 447 -23.58 54.13 32.10
C GLU A 447 -23.04 52.91 32.89
N GLY A 448 -21.84 53.03 33.47
CA GLY A 448 -21.24 51.99 34.29
C GLY A 448 -20.62 50.83 33.51
N ILE A 449 -20.49 50.94 32.18
CA ILE A 449 -19.79 49.99 31.31
C ILE A 449 -18.55 50.67 30.69
N LEU A 450 -17.43 49.95 30.70
CA LEU A 450 -16.12 50.36 30.23
C LEU A 450 -15.73 49.51 29.02
N ILE A 451 -15.19 50.13 27.98
CA ILE A 451 -14.48 49.45 26.90
C ILE A 451 -13.06 49.96 26.78
N ARG A 452 -12.09 49.05 26.74
CA ARG A 452 -10.66 49.36 26.54
C ARG A 452 -10.01 48.45 25.51
N PRO A 453 -9.03 48.91 24.72
CA PRO A 453 -8.27 48.01 23.87
C PRO A 453 -7.43 47.04 24.70
N CYS A 454 -7.11 45.89 24.12
CA CYS A 454 -6.10 45.00 24.65
C CYS A 454 -4.71 45.64 24.57
N ALA A 455 -3.98 45.64 25.69
CA ALA A 455 -2.70 46.34 25.84
C ALA A 455 -1.50 45.41 25.67
N ALA A 456 -1.63 44.12 26.01
CA ALA A 456 -0.54 43.15 25.94
C ALA A 456 -1.01 41.77 25.48
N PRO A 457 -0.16 40.99 24.78
CA PRO A 457 -0.53 39.66 24.30
C PRO A 457 -0.87 38.67 25.44
N GLU A 458 -0.32 38.85 26.64
CA GLU A 458 -0.62 38.05 27.83
C GLU A 458 -2.05 38.27 28.36
N GLU A 459 -2.64 39.44 28.11
CA GLU A 459 -4.04 39.70 28.48
C GLU A 459 -5.00 38.83 27.67
N LEU A 460 -4.71 38.58 26.38
CA LEU A 460 -5.53 37.68 25.55
C LEU A 460 -5.45 36.22 26.02
N ASP A 461 -4.29 35.79 26.52
CA ASP A 461 -4.15 34.45 27.11
C ASP A 461 -5.00 34.31 28.38
N THR A 462 -4.96 35.35 29.23
CA THR A 462 -5.70 35.39 30.49
C THR A 462 -7.21 35.48 30.24
N GLU A 463 -7.62 36.33 29.29
CA GLU A 463 -9.01 36.49 28.86
C GLU A 463 -9.56 35.16 28.32
N GLY A 464 -8.83 34.52 27.40
CA GLY A 464 -9.27 33.26 26.79
C GLY A 464 -9.40 32.11 27.80
N LYS A 465 -8.48 32.03 28.77
CA LYS A 465 -8.57 31.05 29.87
C LYS A 465 -9.76 31.32 30.78
N THR A 466 -10.00 32.58 31.14
CA THR A 466 -11.02 32.97 32.13
C THR A 466 -12.44 32.89 31.56
N LEU A 467 -12.62 33.30 30.30
CA LEU A 467 -13.90 33.29 29.62
C LEU A 467 -14.15 32.00 28.81
N HIS A 468 -13.20 31.05 28.82
CA HIS A 468 -13.27 29.77 28.09
C HIS A 468 -13.58 29.94 26.59
N HIS A 469 -12.98 30.94 25.94
CA HIS A 469 -13.09 31.12 24.49
C HIS A 469 -11.73 31.41 23.84
N CYS A 470 -11.61 31.09 22.56
CA CYS A 470 -10.34 31.05 21.84
C CYS A 470 -9.84 32.44 21.39
N VAL A 471 -9.76 33.44 22.29
CA VAL A 471 -9.26 34.78 21.91
C VAL A 471 -7.72 34.85 21.83
N ALA A 472 -7.01 33.92 22.46
CA ALA A 472 -5.54 33.85 22.42
C ALA A 472 -4.96 33.66 21.00
N THR A 473 -5.75 33.11 20.06
CA THR A 473 -5.34 32.94 18.65
C THR A 473 -5.36 34.24 17.83
N TYR A 474 -5.86 35.34 18.39
CA TYR A 474 -6.02 36.62 17.69
C TYR A 474 -4.82 37.56 17.87
N LYS A 475 -3.77 37.15 18.58
CA LYS A 475 -2.58 37.97 18.85
C LYS A 475 -1.95 38.57 17.58
N GLU A 476 -1.77 37.74 16.55
CA GLU A 476 -1.16 38.18 15.30
C GLU A 476 -2.09 39.11 14.50
N LYS A 477 -3.40 38.86 14.50
CA LYS A 477 -4.40 39.73 13.83
C LYS A 477 -4.51 41.10 14.51
N HIS A 478 -4.46 41.12 15.84
CA HIS A 478 -4.49 42.34 16.65
C HIS A 478 -3.23 43.19 16.42
N ALA A 479 -2.06 42.54 16.50
CA ALA A 479 -0.77 43.16 16.19
C ALA A 479 -0.71 43.68 14.74
N GLY A 480 -1.30 42.93 13.80
CA GLY A 480 -1.13 43.11 12.36
C GLY A 480 -1.94 44.22 11.69
N GLY A 481 -2.85 44.93 12.38
CA GLY A 481 -3.49 46.09 11.75
C GLY A 481 -4.99 45.98 11.48
N ASN A 482 -5.47 44.77 11.17
CA ASN A 482 -6.74 44.59 10.45
C ASN A 482 -7.96 44.53 11.38
N ALA A 483 -7.79 43.95 12.56
CA ALA A 483 -8.82 43.89 13.61
C ALA A 483 -8.22 44.35 14.93
N ALA A 484 -9.02 45.01 15.76
CA ALA A 484 -8.69 45.40 17.11
C ALA A 484 -9.55 44.61 18.08
N ILE A 485 -8.93 44.17 19.17
CA ILE A 485 -9.61 43.44 20.25
C ILE A 485 -9.79 44.42 21.40
N PHE A 486 -11.02 44.54 21.86
CA PHE A 486 -11.43 45.36 22.97
C PHE A 486 -12.02 44.48 24.07
N PHE A 487 -11.79 44.90 25.29
CA PHE A 487 -12.33 44.30 26.48
C PHE A 487 -13.43 45.19 27.03
N ILE A 488 -14.63 44.64 27.12
CA ILE A 488 -15.76 45.28 27.78
C ILE A 488 -15.79 44.77 29.22
N ARG A 489 -15.98 45.70 30.15
CA ARG A 489 -15.87 45.51 31.60
C ARG A 489 -16.98 46.29 32.30
N ARG A 490 -17.29 45.90 33.53
CA ARG A 490 -18.11 46.73 34.42
C ARG A 490 -17.22 47.80 35.02
N ALA A 491 -17.67 49.05 35.06
CA ALA A 491 -16.89 50.15 35.61
C ALA A 491 -16.54 49.95 37.10
N THR A 492 -17.37 49.23 37.84
CA THR A 492 -17.14 48.86 39.25
C THR A 492 -16.10 47.75 39.43
N GLU A 493 -15.80 46.99 38.38
CA GLU A 493 -14.89 45.83 38.40
C GLU A 493 -14.07 45.75 37.09
N PRO A 494 -13.18 46.74 36.81
CA PRO A 494 -12.50 46.87 35.52
C PRO A 494 -11.54 45.71 35.21
N ASP A 495 -11.05 45.01 36.23
CA ASP A 495 -10.10 43.90 36.09
C ASP A 495 -10.77 42.55 35.84
N LYS A 496 -12.09 42.44 35.98
CA LYS A 496 -12.82 41.17 35.79
C LYS A 496 -13.30 41.01 34.35
N PRO A 497 -12.87 39.94 33.64
CA PRO A 497 -13.36 39.64 32.30
C PRO A 497 -14.89 39.55 32.22
N TRP A 498 -15.49 40.21 31.23
CA TRP A 498 -16.94 40.23 31.03
C TRP A 498 -17.33 39.91 29.60
N TYR A 499 -16.94 40.75 28.64
CA TYR A 499 -17.07 40.47 27.21
C TYR A 499 -15.82 40.90 26.44
N THR A 500 -15.55 40.21 25.34
CA THR A 500 -14.48 40.55 24.40
C THR A 500 -15.09 40.88 23.03
N LEU A 501 -14.71 42.03 22.49
CA LEU A 501 -15.20 42.58 21.22
C LEU A 501 -14.06 42.64 20.19
N GLU A 502 -14.31 42.13 18.99
CA GLU A 502 -13.43 42.26 17.83
C GLU A 502 -14.01 43.30 16.85
N LEU A 503 -13.26 44.37 16.61
CA LEU A 503 -13.63 45.48 15.73
C LEU A 503 -12.72 45.48 14.48
N LYS A 504 -13.31 45.52 13.29
CA LYS A 504 -12.58 45.81 12.06
C LYS A 504 -12.35 47.31 11.93
N LEU A 505 -11.09 47.74 11.78
CA LEU A 505 -10.74 49.16 11.89
C LEU A 505 -11.04 50.00 10.63
N ASP A 506 -11.24 49.39 9.47
CA ASP A 506 -11.45 50.12 8.20
C ASP A 506 -12.83 50.80 8.13
N ASP A 507 -13.84 50.09 8.62
CA ASP A 507 -15.25 50.45 8.57
C ASP A 507 -15.90 50.55 9.95
N PHE A 508 -15.16 50.24 11.02
CA PHE A 508 -15.66 50.15 12.39
C PHE A 508 -16.82 49.15 12.52
N THR A 509 -16.73 48.04 11.79
CA THR A 509 -17.68 46.93 11.90
C THR A 509 -17.28 46.02 13.06
N VAL A 510 -18.23 45.73 13.95
CA VAL A 510 -18.06 44.70 14.99
C VAL A 510 -18.16 43.34 14.33
N LEU A 511 -17.06 42.58 14.36
CA LEU A 511 -17.01 41.23 13.82
C LEU A 511 -17.59 40.23 14.83
N GLN A 512 -17.22 40.38 16.11
CA GLN A 512 -17.65 39.50 17.19
C GLN A 512 -17.73 40.26 18.51
N ASN A 513 -18.69 39.89 19.36
CA ASN A 513 -18.76 40.31 20.76
C ASN A 513 -19.27 39.11 21.59
N ARG A 514 -18.39 38.54 22.42
CA ARG A 514 -18.62 37.24 23.09
C ARG A 514 -18.25 37.33 24.56
N GLY A 515 -19.10 36.73 25.40
CA GLY A 515 -18.84 36.57 26.84
C GLY A 515 -18.38 35.15 27.17
N LYS A 516 -18.49 34.79 28.46
CA LYS A 516 -18.11 33.46 28.98
C LYS A 516 -18.73 32.32 28.16
N CYS A 517 -17.92 31.34 27.78
CA CYS A 517 -18.30 30.18 26.95
C CYS A 517 -18.96 30.58 25.61
N ASN A 518 -18.49 31.66 24.97
CA ASN A 518 -19.04 32.19 23.72
C ASN A 518 -20.51 32.65 23.80
N CYS A 519 -21.02 32.97 25.00
CA CYS A 519 -22.39 33.45 25.15
C CYS A 519 -22.62 34.76 24.37
N ASN A 520 -23.87 34.95 23.95
CA ASN A 520 -24.30 36.18 23.28
C ASN A 520 -24.35 37.34 24.29
N ARG A 521 -24.14 38.55 23.78
CA ARG A 521 -24.28 39.82 24.50
C ARG A 521 -25.68 39.99 25.11
N THR A 522 -25.75 40.62 26.27
CA THR A 522 -27.01 41.05 26.89
C THR A 522 -27.51 42.36 26.27
N LYS A 523 -28.80 42.67 26.42
CA LYS A 523 -29.39 43.94 25.92
C LYS A 523 -28.64 45.19 26.39
N ALA A 524 -28.10 45.17 27.61
CA ALA A 524 -27.29 46.27 28.15
C ALA A 524 -25.97 46.45 27.39
N VAL A 525 -25.30 45.35 27.04
CA VAL A 525 -24.04 45.37 26.27
C VAL A 525 -24.33 45.73 24.80
N GLU A 526 -25.49 45.34 24.25
CA GLU A 526 -25.93 45.76 22.92
C GLU A 526 -26.18 47.26 22.82
N ALA A 527 -26.91 47.83 23.78
CA ALA A 527 -27.15 49.26 23.84
C ALA A 527 -25.83 50.05 23.99
N PHE A 528 -24.94 49.58 24.87
CA PHE A 528 -23.61 50.17 25.05
C PHE A 528 -22.74 50.07 23.79
N GLU A 529 -22.73 48.93 23.11
CA GLU A 529 -22.00 48.73 21.84
C GLU A 529 -22.48 49.72 20.77
N ALA A 530 -23.80 49.89 20.62
CA ALA A 530 -24.38 50.83 19.67
C ALA A 530 -23.99 52.28 19.99
N ALA A 531 -24.10 52.69 21.27
CA ALA A 531 -23.70 54.02 21.72
C ALA A 531 -22.19 54.27 21.52
N TRP A 532 -21.36 53.26 21.79
CA TRP A 532 -19.91 53.34 21.59
C TRP A 532 -19.55 53.50 20.11
N LEU A 533 -20.21 52.75 19.21
CA LEU A 533 -20.02 52.89 17.77
C LEU A 533 -20.39 54.29 17.28
N GLU A 534 -21.48 54.89 17.79
CA GLU A 534 -21.84 56.28 17.50
C GLU A 534 -20.80 57.28 18.02
N HIS A 535 -20.26 57.05 19.22
CA HIS A 535 -19.22 57.88 19.81
C HIS A 535 -17.92 57.89 18.98
N ILE A 536 -17.48 56.74 18.45
CA ILE A 536 -16.23 56.64 17.68
C ILE A 536 -16.39 57.00 16.19
N ARG A 537 -17.62 57.05 15.65
CA ARG A 537 -17.90 57.40 14.24
C ARG A 537 -17.25 58.73 13.79
N PRO A 538 -17.31 59.83 14.55
CA PRO A 538 -16.65 61.09 14.21
C PRO A 538 -15.12 60.98 14.16
N MET A 539 -14.52 60.15 15.02
CA MET A 539 -13.07 59.93 15.07
C MET A 539 -12.54 59.28 13.78
N ARG A 540 -13.39 58.51 13.07
CA ARG A 540 -13.08 57.99 11.71
C ARG A 540 -12.93 59.11 10.68
N GLN A 541 -13.78 60.13 10.75
CA GLN A 541 -13.81 61.23 9.78
C GLN A 541 -12.60 62.16 9.95
N GLN A 542 -12.15 62.38 11.18
CA GLN A 542 -10.91 63.11 11.48
C GLN A 542 -9.66 62.34 10.99
N LYS A 543 -9.61 61.01 11.15
CA LYS A 543 -8.51 60.17 10.66
C LYS A 543 -8.40 60.15 9.12
N LYS A 544 -9.52 60.26 8.41
CA LYS A 544 -9.57 60.43 6.94
C LYS A 544 -9.11 61.81 6.48
N LYS A 545 -9.43 62.88 7.22
CA LYS A 545 -8.94 64.24 6.92
C LYS A 545 -7.44 64.42 7.22
N GLY A 546 -6.91 63.81 8.28
CA GLY A 546 -5.49 63.87 8.64
C GLY A 546 -4.56 63.06 7.71
N LYS A 547 -5.01 61.93 7.13
CA LYS A 547 -4.25 61.17 6.11
C LYS A 547 -4.19 61.85 4.73
N GLY A 548 -5.01 62.87 4.49
CA GLY A 548 -5.00 63.66 3.26
C GLY A 548 -4.22 64.97 3.36
N ALA A 549 -3.56 65.24 4.50
CA ALA A 549 -2.86 66.48 4.77
C ALA A 549 -1.44 66.25 5.38
N ALA A 550 -0.85 65.06 5.18
CA ALA A 550 0.51 64.72 5.56
C ALA A 550 1.28 64.15 4.37
#